data_AF-A0A838DYK7-F1
#
_entry.id   AF-A0A838DYK7-F1
#
_cell.length_a   1.000
_cell.length_b   1.000
_cell.length_c   1.000
_cell.angle_alpha   90.00
_cell.angle_beta   90.00
_cell.angle_gamma   90.00
#
_symmetry.space_group_name_H-M   'P 1'
#
loop_
_entity.id
_entity.type
_entity.pdbx_description
1 polymer ?
#
loop_
_entity_poly.entity_id
_entity_poly.type
_entity_poly.pdbx_seq_one_letter_code
_entity_poly.pdbx_strand_id
1 'polypeptide(L)'
;VLTGSWDGTVRLWDIPTGQLLQVLECSPAKVPIRTVEWSSDHATILITSWDGKTHRWKRLELSDLWESALKLFSSLTFLLTSCTKTERSLLGSN
;
A
#
# COMPACT_ATOMS: atom_id res chain seq x y z
N VAL A 1 4.63 -17.28 6.24
CA VAL A 1 4.98 -18.01 4.99
C VAL A 1 4.17 -17.45 3.83
N LEU A 2 4.76 -17.38 2.63
CA LEU A 2 4.04 -17.06 1.39
C LEU A 2 3.90 -18.30 0.52
N THR A 3 2.74 -18.46 -0.11
CA THR A 3 2.49 -19.55 -1.07
C THR A 3 1.81 -19.00 -2.31
N GLY A 4 2.36 -19.30 -3.49
CA GLY A 4 1.71 -19.04 -4.77
C GLY A 4 0.85 -20.23 -5.21
N SER A 5 -0.30 -19.95 -5.82
CA SER A 5 -1.24 -20.96 -6.29
C SER A 5 -1.44 -20.88 -7.81
N TRP A 6 -1.91 -21.98 -8.39
CA TRP A 6 -2.27 -22.08 -9.81
C TRP A 6 -3.55 -21.32 -10.14
N ASP A 7 -4.34 -20.95 -9.13
CA ASP A 7 -5.53 -20.11 -9.27
C ASP A 7 -5.21 -18.61 -9.47
N GLY A 8 -3.92 -18.24 -9.50
CA GLY A 8 -3.47 -16.85 -9.65
C GLY A 8 -3.51 -16.02 -8.37
N THR A 9 -3.69 -16.68 -7.22
CA THR A 9 -3.63 -16.05 -5.90
C THR A 9 -2.32 -16.35 -5.19
N VAL A 10 -1.90 -15.40 -4.35
CA VAL A 10 -0.82 -15.59 -3.39
C VAL A 10 -1.41 -15.48 -1.99
N ARG A 11 -1.05 -16.42 -1.11
CA ARG A 11 -1.58 -16.49 0.26
C ARG A 11 -0.46 -16.24 1.26
N LEU A 12 -0.78 -15.42 2.26
CA LEU A 12 0.10 -15.12 3.38
C LEU A 12 -0.40 -15.84 4.62
N TRP A 13 0.47 -16.63 5.22
CA TRP A 13 0.18 -17.47 6.37
C TRP A 13 1.00 -17.04 7.58
N ASP A 14 0.35 -17.01 8.73
CA ASP A 14 1.01 -16.96 10.02
C ASP A 14 1.50 -18.35 10.41
N ILE A 15 2.77 -18.49 10.76
CA ILE A 15 3.41 -19.80 11.02
C ILE A 15 3.02 -20.37 12.38
N PRO A 16 3.08 -19.59 13.49
CA PRO A 16 2.78 -20.12 14.82
C PRO A 16 1.32 -20.56 14.97
N THR A 17 0.39 -19.87 14.30
CA THR A 17 -1.05 -20.15 14.40
C THR A 17 -1.60 -20.96 13.22
N GLY A 18 -0.86 -21.05 12.11
CA GLY A 18 -1.34 -21.64 10.86
C GLY A 18 -2.47 -20.83 10.18
N GLN A 19 -2.76 -19.62 10.66
CA GLN A 19 -3.87 -18.83 10.14
C GLN A 19 -3.51 -18.17 8.81
N LEU A 20 -4.48 -18.17 7.89
CA LEU A 20 -4.42 -17.39 6.67
C LEU A 20 -4.62 -15.91 7.04
N LEU A 21 -3.55 -15.13 6.97
CA LEU A 21 -3.59 -13.69 7.25
C LEU A 21 -4.21 -12.92 6.09
N GLN A 22 -3.86 -13.30 4.86
CA GLN A 22 -4.26 -12.54 3.68
C GLN A 22 -4.25 -13.37 2.40
N VAL A 23 -5.16 -13.02 1.48
CA VAL A 23 -5.18 -13.49 0.10
C VAL A 23 -4.91 -12.30 -0.81
N LEU A 24 -3.92 -12.44 -1.67
CA LEU A 24 -3.50 -11.46 -2.65
C LEU A 24 -3.94 -11.94 -4.03
N GLU A 25 -4.90 -11.25 -4.63
CA GLU A 25 -5.31 -11.47 -6.01
C GLU A 25 -4.35 -10.72 -6.93
N CYS A 26 -3.40 -11.45 -7.53
CA CYS A 26 -2.37 -10.83 -8.36
C CYS A 26 -2.79 -10.74 -9.83
N SER A 27 -3.49 -11.75 -10.34
CA SER A 27 -3.90 -11.79 -11.74
C SER A 27 -5.43 -11.86 -11.89
N PRO A 28 -6.06 -10.90 -12.60
CA PRO A 28 -7.50 -10.96 -12.88
C PRO A 28 -7.87 -12.12 -13.82
N ALA A 29 -6.91 -12.64 -14.58
CA ALA A 29 -7.11 -13.73 -15.54
C ALA A 29 -6.82 -15.12 -14.95
N LYS A 30 -6.67 -15.26 -13.63
CA LYS A 30 -6.35 -16.53 -12.92
C LYS A 30 -5.13 -17.25 -13.51
N VAL A 31 -4.10 -16.48 -13.82
CA VAL A 31 -2.86 -17.01 -14.41
C VAL A 31 -1.99 -17.60 -13.30
N PRO A 32 -1.37 -18.78 -13.50
CA PRO A 32 -0.54 -19.42 -12.48
C PRO A 32 0.62 -18.53 -12.03
N ILE A 33 0.83 -18.48 -10.71
CA ILE A 33 1.97 -17.78 -10.12
C ILE A 33 3.21 -18.65 -10.25
N ARG A 34 4.25 -18.11 -10.89
CA ARG A 34 5.50 -18.83 -11.17
C ARG A 34 6.50 -18.73 -10.02
N THR A 35 6.67 -17.54 -9.45
CA THR A 35 7.48 -17.33 -8.26
C THR A 35 6.91 -16.22 -7.39
N VAL A 36 7.13 -16.38 -6.08
CA VAL A 36 6.81 -15.42 -5.04
C VAL A 36 8.04 -15.27 -4.17
N GLU A 37 8.57 -14.06 -4.07
CA GLU A 37 9.78 -13.78 -3.31
C GLU A 37 9.60 -12.52 -2.47
N TRP A 38 10.12 -12.54 -1.25
CA TRP A 38 10.23 -11.34 -0.43
C TRP A 38 11.42 -10.53 -0.93
N SER A 39 11.25 -9.21 -1.02
CA SER A 39 12.41 -8.33 -1.15
C SER A 39 13.30 -8.44 0.09
N SER A 40 14.59 -8.15 -0.09
CA SER A 40 15.58 -8.12 0.99
C SER A 40 15.25 -7.11 2.09
N ASP A 41 14.46 -6.07 1.76
CA ASP A 41 13.95 -5.09 2.72
C ASP A 41 12.73 -5.59 3.53
N HIS A 42 12.21 -6.80 3.26
CA HIS A 42 11.02 -7.40 3.87
C HIS A 42 9.73 -6.56 3.80
N ALA A 43 9.74 -5.45 3.07
CA ALA A 43 8.60 -4.54 2.94
C ALA A 43 7.76 -4.87 1.70
N THR A 44 8.37 -5.53 0.71
CA THR A 44 7.76 -5.79 -0.58
C THR A 44 7.74 -7.28 -0.89
N ILE A 45 6.69 -7.70 -1.60
CA ILE A 45 6.57 -9.03 -2.18
C ILE A 45 6.61 -8.87 -3.69
N LEU A 46 7.50 -9.61 -4.33
CA LEU A 46 7.60 -9.73 -5.78
C LEU A 46 6.92 -11.02 -6.22
N ILE A 47 6.02 -10.89 -7.19
CA ILE A 47 5.18 -11.98 -7.68
C ILE A 47 5.31 -11.97 -9.19
N THR A 48 5.79 -13.06 -9.77
CA THR A 48 5.82 -13.20 -11.24
C THR A 48 4.80 -14.25 -11.67
N SER A 49 4.06 -13.92 -12.70
CA SER A 49 3.01 -14.75 -13.27
C SER A 49 3.42 -15.25 -14.65
N TRP A 50 2.78 -16.33 -15.10
CA TRP A 50 3.04 -16.94 -16.42
C TRP A 50 2.71 -16.02 -17.62
N ASP A 51 1.95 -14.95 -17.40
CA ASP A 51 1.67 -13.91 -18.41
C ASP A 51 2.85 -12.97 -18.66
N GLY A 52 4.00 -13.22 -18.03
CA GLY A 52 5.19 -12.39 -18.14
C GLY A 52 5.06 -11.08 -17.35
N LYS A 53 3.98 -10.88 -16.60
CA LYS A 53 3.80 -9.70 -15.74
C LYS A 53 4.36 -9.98 -14.36
N THR A 54 4.97 -8.93 -13.80
CA THR A 54 5.44 -8.92 -12.42
C THR A 54 4.54 -7.99 -11.62
N HIS A 55 3.95 -8.51 -10.57
CA HIS A 55 3.16 -7.78 -9.60
C HIS A 55 4.02 -7.48 -8.38
N ARG A 56 3.97 -6.23 -7.94
CA ARG A 56 4.65 -5.77 -6.74
C ARG A 56 3.62 -5.47 -5.68
N TRP A 57 3.72 -6.12 -4.54
CA TRP A 57 2.82 -5.89 -3.42
C TRP A 57 3.60 -5.31 -2.24
N LYS A 58 3.24 -4.10 -1.79
CA LYS A 58 3.88 -3.48 -0.64
C LYS A 58 3.04 -3.80 0.60
N ARG A 59 3.68 -4.34 1.64
CA ARG A 59 3.04 -4.46 2.95
C ARG A 59 2.94 -3.06 3.54
N LEU A 60 1.72 -2.54 3.65
CA LEU A 60 1.50 -1.29 4.37
C LEU A 60 1.57 -1.60 5.86
N GLU A 61 2.62 -1.12 6.52
CA GLU A 61 2.61 -1.04 7.97
C GLU A 61 1.70 0.10 8.41
N LEU A 62 1.17 -0.01 9.64
CA LEU A 62 0.49 1.12 10.30
C LEU A 62 1.39 2.35 10.36
N SER A 63 2.71 2.15 10.28
CA SER A 63 3.70 3.21 10.28
C SER A 63 3.61 4.13 9.05
N ASP A 64 3.52 3.53 7.86
CA ASP A 64 3.34 4.24 6.59
C ASP A 64 2.02 5.05 6.54
N LEU A 65 1.00 4.60 7.27
CA LEU A 65 -0.30 5.25 7.32
C LEU A 65 -0.29 6.52 8.18
N TRP A 66 0.42 6.54 9.31
CA TRP A 66 0.49 7.77 10.12
C TRP A 66 1.33 8.86 9.46
N GLU A 67 2.36 8.51 8.70
CA GLU A 67 3.09 9.50 7.89
C GLU A 67 2.21 10.10 6.80
N SER A 68 1.40 9.26 6.15
CA SER A 68 0.45 9.70 5.13
C SER A 68 -0.63 10.60 5.73
N ALA A 69 -1.13 10.25 6.92
CA ALA A 69 -2.12 11.04 7.65
C ALA A 69 -1.53 12.38 8.16
N LEU A 70 -0.29 12.40 8.65
CA LEU A 70 0.39 13.62 9.07
C LEU A 70 0.63 14.58 7.91
N LYS A 71 1.00 14.07 6.73
CA LYS A 71 1.15 14.88 5.51
C LYS A 71 -0.17 15.55 5.11
N LEU A 72 -1.28 14.84 5.24
CA LEU A 72 -2.62 15.39 5.01
C LEU A 72 -2.96 16.45 6.07
N PHE A 73 -2.67 16.19 7.34
CA PHE A 73 -2.87 17.17 8.41
C PHE A 73 -2.04 18.44 8.20
N SER A 74 -0.75 18.33 7.86
CA SER A 74 0.11 19.48 7.59
C SER A 74 -0.37 20.29 6.39
N SER A 75 -0.81 19.62 5.32
CA SER A 75 -1.38 20.27 4.14
C SER A 75 -2.67 21.01 4.45
N LEU A 76 -3.54 20.42 5.27
CA LEU A 76 -4.81 21.05 5.67
C LEU A 76 -4.58 22.25 6.59
N THR A 77 -3.66 22.15 7.55
CA THR A 77 -3.29 23.31 8.38
C THR A 77 -2.69 24.45 7.56
N PHE A 78 -1.91 24.12 6.53
CA PHE A 78 -1.35 25.12 5.62
C PHE A 78 -2.43 25.83 4.80
N LEU A 79 -3.39 25.08 4.25
CA LEU A 79 -4.52 25.64 3.49
C LEU A 79 -5.44 26.51 4.36
N LEU A 80 -5.73 26.08 5.59
CA LEU A 80 -6.53 26.88 6.53
C LEU A 80 -5.80 28.17 6.96
N THR A 81 -4.50 28.10 7.16
CA THR A 81 -3.67 29.29 7.48
C THR A 81 -3.57 30.24 6.29
N SER A 82 -3.49 29.71 5.07
CA SER A 82 -3.52 30.51 3.84
C SER A 82 -4.89 31.18 3.63
N CYS A 83 -5.98 30.44 3.86
CA CYS A 83 -7.35 30.95 3.72
C CYS A 83 -7.61 32.13 4.66
N THR A 84 -7.28 31.97 5.95
CA THR A 84 -7.45 33.02 6.98
C THR A 84 -6.57 34.24 6.75
N LYS A 85 -5.38 34.08 6.15
CA LYS A 85 -4.50 35.20 5.77
C LYS A 85 -5.04 35.98 4.57
N THR A 86 -5.70 35.31 3.64
CA THR A 86 -6.28 35.92 2.43
C THR A 86 -7.53 36.74 2.81
N GLU A 87 -8.41 36.21 3.66
CA GLU A 87 -9.58 36.94 4.17
C GLU A 87 -9.20 38.21 4.94
N ARG A 88 -8.15 38.16 5.77
CA ARG A 88 -7.64 39.34 6.50
C ARG A 88 -7.07 40.42 5.58
N SER A 89 -6.44 40.05 4.46
CA SER A 89 -5.93 41.04 3.49
C SER A 89 -7.04 41.77 2.74
N LEU A 90 -8.20 41.12 2.53
CA LEU A 90 -9.35 41.73 1.85
C LEU A 90 -10.17 42.65 2.76
N LEU A 91 -10.09 42.47 4.08
CA LEU A 91 -10.80 43.29 5.07
C LEU A 91 -10.00 44.51 5.57
N GLY A 92 -8.70 44.59 5.26
CA GLY A 92 -7.79 45.64 5.75
C GLY A 92 -7.55 46.81 4.78
N SER A 93 -8.16 46.82 3.59
CA SER A 93 -8.08 47.91 2.62
C SER A 93 -9.40 48.68 2.57
N ASN A 94 -9.58 49.65 3.46
CA ASN A 94 -10.52 50.77 3.33
C ASN A 94 -10.03 51.94 4.18
#